data_AF-A0A519N9R9-F1
#
_entry.id   AF-A0A519N9R9-F1
#
_cell.length_a   1.000
_cell.length_b   1.000
_cell.length_c   1.000
_cell.angle_alpha   90.00
_cell.angle_beta   90.00
_cell.angle_gamma   90.00
#
_symmetry.space_group_name_H-M   'P 1'
#
loop_
_entity.id
_entity.type
_entity.pdbx_description
1 polymer ?
#
loop_
_entity_poly.entity_id
_entity_poly.type
_entity_poly.pdbx_seq_one_letter_code
_entity_poly.pdbx_strand_id
1 'polypeptide(L)'
;MKRLCLLLLFCSFGALAQTQTLNQIELVEKTKSGNFKDVLAGFHQLAFKTLSQDEKNIEFNTTLFGALKNSEYGSLRNMSRSKIIFLRNTQIGAKVNFDNDFNLKGYALEGKFALMNKRDVDFVNIRGTNANRLNELLQSKINTLDEMNYLPLFQSEAEFENGINEIYAAIHSGVNLGTPAYNQVIKDLDALIFADPSAVDLNGAKLATVQALITQRDADLANFYSATAVKPLWTISAKGATDTRNKFERVDFESVFLRGDEKNWIELDLRAKFTYADTGNVNLPRTAFNGKAGVNIKLKNAKAESIFETKFYGEFNAVLKNVLPDEEKNSVLANAEIRIRLLEDLWVPLTLKYDVEHANLLGFLNLTFNFGDGS
;
A
#
# COMPACT_ATOMS: atom_id res chain seq x y z
N MET A 1 32.31 -5.14 -9.81
CA MET A 1 31.75 -4.15 -8.85
C MET A 1 31.29 -2.81 -9.46
N LYS A 2 31.36 -2.57 -10.78
CA LYS A 2 30.83 -1.33 -11.41
C LYS A 2 29.38 -1.44 -11.95
N ARG A 3 28.69 -2.56 -11.71
CA ARG A 3 27.30 -2.80 -12.19
C ARG A 3 26.24 -2.81 -11.08
N LEU A 4 26.64 -2.68 -9.81
CA LEU A 4 25.72 -2.61 -8.67
C LEU A 4 25.31 -1.16 -8.31
N CYS A 5 26.05 -0.15 -8.80
CA CYS A 5 25.76 1.26 -8.53
C CYS A 5 24.59 1.84 -9.32
N LEU A 6 24.09 1.15 -10.37
CA LEU A 6 22.99 1.68 -11.19
C LEU A 6 21.60 1.47 -10.57
N LEU A 7 21.48 0.58 -9.57
CA LEU A 7 20.20 0.32 -8.87
C LEU A 7 20.00 1.19 -7.62
N LEU A 8 21.06 1.84 -7.12
CA LEU A 8 21.04 2.68 -5.91
C LEU A 8 20.89 4.18 -6.22
N LEU A 9 20.81 4.56 -7.49
CA LEU A 9 20.79 5.97 -7.94
C LEU A 9 19.37 6.53 -8.16
N PHE A 10 18.32 5.78 -7.81
CA PHE A 10 16.92 6.19 -7.92
C PHE A 10 16.27 6.63 -6.59
N CYS A 11 17.03 6.76 -5.49
CA CYS A 11 16.47 6.96 -4.14
C CYS A 11 16.82 8.30 -3.48
N SER A 12 17.22 9.33 -4.22
CA SER A 12 17.52 10.64 -3.62
C SER A 12 16.92 11.76 -4.45
N PHE A 13 16.48 12.83 -3.78
CA PHE A 13 15.68 14.00 -4.24
C PHE A 13 14.17 13.78 -4.02
N GLY A 14 13.44 14.57 -3.24
CA GLY A 14 13.73 15.80 -2.50
C GLY A 14 12.39 16.46 -2.16
N ALA A 15 12.11 16.64 -0.87
CA ALA A 15 10.93 17.34 -0.39
C ALA A 15 11.20 18.84 -0.24
N LEU A 16 10.21 19.66 -0.57
CA LEU A 16 9.64 20.71 0.29
C LEU A 16 8.57 21.48 -0.52
N ALA A 17 7.46 21.79 0.15
CA ALA A 17 6.25 22.48 -0.35
C ALA A 17 5.16 21.65 -1.07
N GLN A 18 4.72 20.52 -0.49
CA GLN A 18 3.33 20.01 -0.66
C GLN A 18 2.88 18.94 0.35
N THR A 19 3.27 19.08 1.62
CA THR A 19 3.16 18.06 2.68
C THR A 19 1.73 17.55 2.96
N GLN A 20 0.67 18.30 2.66
CA GLN A 20 -0.70 17.94 3.10
C GLN A 20 -1.40 16.86 2.27
N THR A 21 -1.36 16.92 0.93
CA THR A 21 -1.95 15.86 0.09
C THR A 21 -1.13 14.57 0.22
N LEU A 22 0.19 14.71 0.43
CA LEU A 22 1.12 13.61 0.68
C LEU A 22 0.86 12.92 2.03
N ASN A 23 0.68 13.66 3.11
CA ASN A 23 0.38 13.10 4.44
C ASN A 23 -0.92 12.27 4.45
N GLN A 24 -1.95 12.71 3.71
CA GLN A 24 -3.21 11.96 3.60
C GLN A 24 -3.03 10.67 2.79
N ILE A 25 -2.29 10.74 1.68
CA ILE A 25 -1.93 9.60 0.84
C ILE A 25 -1.10 8.57 1.63
N GLU A 26 -0.15 9.01 2.43
CA GLU A 26 0.67 8.14 3.28
C GLU A 26 -0.18 7.48 4.38
N LEU A 27 -1.07 8.24 5.01
CA LEU A 27 -2.02 7.70 5.99
C LEU A 27 -2.89 6.60 5.37
N VAL A 28 -3.33 6.77 4.12
CA VAL A 28 -4.04 5.74 3.35
C VAL A 28 -3.19 4.48 3.21
N GLU A 29 -1.93 4.61 2.80
CA GLU A 29 -1.02 3.48 2.61
C GLU A 29 -0.80 2.67 3.88
N LYS A 30 -0.80 3.32 5.06
CA LYS A 30 -0.64 2.66 6.36
C LYS A 30 -1.84 1.76 6.71
N THR A 31 -3.04 2.15 6.27
CA THR A 31 -4.28 1.38 6.53
C THR A 31 -4.47 0.17 5.62
N LYS A 32 -3.71 0.08 4.51
CA LYS A 32 -3.79 -1.07 3.59
C LYS A 32 -3.20 -2.33 4.21
N SER A 33 -3.89 -3.45 4.01
CA SER A 33 -3.42 -4.79 4.43
C SER A 33 -2.21 -5.23 3.63
N GLY A 34 -1.41 -6.13 4.21
CA GLY A 34 -0.34 -6.80 3.46
C GLY A 34 -0.90 -7.53 2.25
N ASN A 35 -2.04 -8.23 2.39
CA ASN A 35 -2.67 -8.92 1.26
C ASN A 35 -3.11 -7.96 0.13
N PHE A 36 -3.54 -6.73 0.46
CA PHE A 36 -3.83 -5.73 -0.57
C PHE A 36 -2.57 -5.27 -1.30
N LYS A 37 -1.51 -4.95 -0.54
CA LYS A 37 -0.22 -4.47 -1.10
C LYS A 37 0.44 -5.50 -2.01
N ASP A 38 0.19 -6.80 -1.78
CA ASP A 38 0.65 -7.88 -2.68
C ASP A 38 -0.10 -7.93 -4.01
N VAL A 39 -1.39 -7.60 -3.99
CA VAL A 39 -2.22 -7.63 -5.21
C VAL A 39 -1.96 -6.40 -6.06
N LEU A 40 -1.93 -5.21 -5.45
CA LEU A 40 -1.60 -3.96 -6.10
C LEU A 40 -0.70 -3.14 -5.18
N ALA A 41 0.51 -2.83 -5.65
CA ALA A 41 1.45 -2.02 -4.90
C ALA A 41 0.85 -0.62 -4.63
N GLY A 42 1.18 -0.03 -3.49
CA GLY A 42 0.83 1.37 -3.19
C GLY A 42 1.57 2.34 -4.13
N PHE A 43 2.89 2.41 -3.94
CA PHE A 43 3.81 3.17 -4.80
C PHE A 43 4.90 2.27 -5.35
N HIS A 44 5.73 1.74 -4.46
CA HIS A 44 6.86 0.89 -4.79
C HIS A 44 6.88 -0.30 -3.86
N GLN A 45 7.16 -1.48 -4.41
CA GLN A 45 7.33 -2.70 -3.63
C GLN A 45 8.61 -3.38 -4.10
N LEU A 46 9.43 -3.77 -3.12
CA LEU A 46 10.64 -4.54 -3.35
C LEU A 46 10.54 -5.83 -2.52
N ALA A 47 10.49 -6.96 -3.21
CA ALA A 47 10.44 -8.27 -2.58
C ALA A 47 11.75 -9.01 -2.82
N PHE A 48 12.28 -9.58 -1.74
CA PHE A 48 13.43 -10.49 -1.78
C PHE A 48 12.92 -11.87 -1.42
N LYS A 49 12.99 -12.80 -2.37
CA LYS A 49 12.60 -14.20 -2.14
C LYS A 49 13.84 -15.07 -2.30
N THR A 50 14.26 -15.72 -1.22
CA THR A 50 15.55 -16.42 -1.14
C THR A 50 15.39 -17.90 -0.77
N LEU A 51 14.37 -18.58 -1.31
CA LEU A 51 13.70 -19.65 -0.56
C LEU A 51 13.85 -21.09 -1.06
N SER A 52 14.35 -21.36 -2.26
CA SER A 52 14.86 -22.72 -2.50
C SER A 52 16.38 -22.68 -2.42
N GLN A 53 16.97 -23.82 -2.10
CA GLN A 53 18.41 -24.04 -2.31
C GLN A 53 18.83 -23.81 -3.76
N ASP A 54 17.99 -23.34 -4.68
CA ASP A 54 18.27 -23.25 -6.12
C ASP A 54 17.87 -21.92 -6.77
N GLU A 55 17.01 -21.09 -6.14
CA GLU A 55 16.52 -19.85 -6.75
C GLU A 55 16.41 -18.69 -5.74
N LYS A 56 17.16 -17.63 -6.03
CA LYS A 56 17.06 -16.32 -5.36
C LYS A 56 16.46 -15.33 -6.34
N ASN A 57 15.58 -14.45 -5.90
CA ASN A 57 15.08 -13.40 -6.79
C ASN A 57 14.82 -12.08 -6.08
N ILE A 58 14.95 -11.03 -6.88
CA ILE A 58 14.61 -9.65 -6.53
C ILE A 58 13.48 -9.23 -7.44
N GLU A 59 12.39 -8.75 -6.86
CA GLU A 59 11.19 -8.32 -7.57
C GLU A 59 10.87 -6.88 -7.20
N PHE A 60 10.79 -6.02 -8.21
CA PHE A 60 10.39 -4.63 -8.08
C PHE A 60 9.05 -4.43 -8.77
N ASN A 61 8.10 -3.81 -8.07
CA ASN A 61 6.79 -3.45 -8.59
C ASN A 61 6.53 -1.96 -8.30
N THR A 62 5.98 -1.24 -9.28
CA THR A 62 5.59 0.16 -9.10
C THR A 62 4.31 0.48 -9.86
N THR A 63 3.47 1.35 -9.31
CA THR A 63 2.37 1.94 -10.07
C THR A 63 2.92 3.01 -11.02
N LEU A 64 2.29 3.24 -12.17
CA LEU A 64 2.70 4.33 -13.06
C LEU A 64 2.60 5.69 -12.34
N PHE A 65 1.65 5.81 -11.40
CA PHE A 65 1.56 6.97 -10.52
C PHE A 65 2.81 7.10 -9.62
N GLY A 66 3.22 6.02 -8.93
CA GLY A 66 4.42 6.01 -8.10
C GLY A 66 5.69 6.36 -8.87
N ALA A 67 5.83 5.84 -10.10
CA ALA A 67 6.95 6.18 -10.98
C ALA A 67 6.97 7.68 -11.36
N LEU A 68 5.83 8.23 -11.79
CA LEU A 68 5.74 9.64 -12.20
C LEU A 68 5.83 10.62 -11.02
N LYS A 69 5.36 10.21 -9.84
CA LYS A 69 5.41 11.04 -8.62
C LYS A 69 6.85 11.46 -8.30
N ASN A 70 7.80 10.54 -8.49
CA ASN A 70 9.20 10.76 -8.17
C ASN A 70 9.97 11.50 -9.28
N SER A 71 9.49 11.46 -10.54
CA SER A 71 10.20 12.07 -11.68
C SER A 71 9.65 13.44 -12.09
N GLU A 72 8.32 13.65 -12.00
CA GLU A 72 7.64 14.81 -12.57
C GLU A 72 6.43 15.25 -11.73
N TYR A 73 6.66 15.51 -10.44
CA TYR A 73 5.57 15.86 -9.52
C TYR A 73 4.68 17.03 -9.99
N GLY A 74 5.28 18.03 -10.64
CA GLY A 74 4.54 19.18 -11.20
C GLY A 74 3.56 18.82 -12.32
N SER A 75 3.84 17.78 -13.12
CA SER A 75 2.98 17.38 -14.23
C SER A 75 1.74 16.61 -13.75
N LEU A 76 1.85 15.85 -12.65
CA LEU A 76 0.73 15.16 -12.01
C LEU A 76 -0.37 16.12 -11.53
N ARG A 77 -0.02 17.33 -11.11
CA ARG A 77 -0.96 18.33 -10.57
C ARG A 77 -2.03 18.77 -11.57
N ASN A 78 -1.65 18.83 -12.85
CA ASN A 78 -2.51 19.32 -13.93
C ASN A 78 -3.23 18.18 -14.68
N MET A 79 -3.05 16.93 -14.24
CA MET A 79 -3.70 15.80 -14.88
C MET A 79 -5.17 15.74 -14.50
N SER A 80 -6.00 15.36 -15.47
CA SER A 80 -7.40 15.06 -15.20
C SER A 80 -7.52 13.89 -14.23
N ARG A 81 -8.60 13.89 -13.43
CA ARG A 81 -8.96 12.79 -12.53
C ARG A 81 -8.90 11.41 -13.19
N SER A 82 -9.39 11.29 -14.43
CA SER A 82 -9.36 10.03 -15.19
C SER A 82 -7.94 9.51 -15.44
N LYS A 83 -6.99 10.41 -15.75
CA LYS A 83 -5.59 10.04 -15.97
C LYS A 83 -4.94 9.57 -14.69
N ILE A 84 -5.16 10.27 -13.57
CA ILE A 84 -4.59 9.87 -12.28
C ILE A 84 -5.13 8.50 -11.85
N ILE A 85 -6.44 8.24 -12.01
CA ILE A 85 -7.03 6.92 -11.73
C ILE A 85 -6.36 5.83 -12.58
N PHE A 86 -6.17 6.09 -13.88
CA PHE A 86 -5.48 5.14 -14.76
C PHE A 86 -4.05 4.85 -14.28
N LEU A 87 -3.28 5.88 -13.92
CA LEU A 87 -1.90 5.74 -13.47
C LEU A 87 -1.79 4.95 -12.16
N ARG A 88 -2.74 5.13 -11.23
CA ARG A 88 -2.76 4.39 -9.95
C ARG A 88 -3.23 2.94 -10.09
N ASN A 89 -4.12 2.69 -11.04
CA ASN A 89 -4.62 1.34 -11.33
C ASN A 89 -3.72 0.55 -12.28
N THR A 90 -2.64 1.14 -12.79
CA THR A 90 -1.69 0.47 -13.68
C THR A 90 -0.37 0.27 -12.95
N GLN A 91 0.06 -0.97 -12.85
CA GLN A 91 1.33 -1.37 -12.26
C GLN A 91 2.22 -2.03 -13.31
N ILE A 92 3.51 -1.73 -13.22
CA ILE A 92 4.57 -2.41 -13.93
C ILE A 92 5.49 -3.10 -12.92
N GLY A 93 6.04 -4.24 -13.32
CA GLY A 93 6.91 -5.04 -12.48
C GLY A 93 8.09 -5.60 -13.25
N ALA A 94 9.21 -5.76 -12.56
CA ALA A 94 10.40 -6.42 -13.04
C ALA A 94 10.91 -7.39 -11.98
N LYS A 95 11.25 -8.61 -12.39
CA LYS A 95 11.83 -9.64 -11.53
C LYS A 95 13.14 -10.11 -12.12
N VAL A 96 14.16 -10.24 -11.29
CA VAL A 96 15.45 -10.83 -11.68
C VAL A 96 15.66 -12.10 -10.87
N ASN A 97 15.89 -13.22 -11.55
CA ASN A 97 16.16 -14.51 -10.93
C ASN A 97 17.65 -14.80 -10.97
N PHE A 98 18.16 -15.34 -9.87
CA PHE A 98 19.53 -15.72 -9.65
C PHE A 98 19.60 -17.16 -9.13
N ASP A 99 20.72 -17.83 -9.38
CA ASP A 99 21.04 -19.08 -8.68
C ASP A 99 21.70 -18.84 -7.32
N ASN A 100 22.18 -19.92 -6.72
CA ASN A 100 22.85 -19.92 -5.42
C ASN A 100 24.12 -19.07 -5.39
N ASP A 101 24.83 -19.01 -6.50
CA ASP A 101 26.07 -18.26 -6.66
C ASP A 101 25.80 -16.83 -7.14
N PHE A 102 24.54 -16.40 -7.15
CA PHE A 102 24.08 -15.11 -7.64
C PHE A 102 24.33 -14.87 -9.14
N ASN A 103 24.48 -15.93 -9.94
CA ASN A 103 24.48 -15.78 -11.39
C ASN A 103 23.07 -15.56 -11.90
N LEU A 104 22.93 -14.69 -12.89
CA LEU A 104 21.64 -14.40 -13.53
C LEU A 104 21.08 -15.65 -14.21
N LYS A 105 19.89 -16.10 -13.78
CA LYS A 105 19.14 -17.21 -14.37
C LYS A 105 18.03 -16.76 -15.31
N GLY A 106 17.68 -15.48 -15.29
CA GLY A 106 16.68 -14.91 -16.19
C GLY A 106 15.98 -13.73 -15.54
N TYR A 107 15.05 -13.12 -16.26
CA TYR A 107 14.24 -12.03 -15.77
C TYR A 107 12.78 -12.20 -16.19
N ALA A 108 11.89 -11.46 -15.54
CA ALA A 108 10.50 -11.37 -15.92
C ALA A 108 10.03 -9.92 -15.89
N LEU A 109 9.10 -9.59 -16.78
CA LEU A 109 8.40 -8.31 -16.83
C LEU A 109 6.91 -8.55 -16.63
N GLU A 110 6.27 -7.68 -15.86
CA GLU A 110 4.86 -7.78 -15.51
C GLU A 110 4.13 -6.48 -15.82
N GLY A 111 2.95 -6.58 -16.42
CA GLY A 111 1.98 -5.52 -16.51
C GLY A 111 0.71 -5.93 -15.80
N LYS A 112 0.19 -5.06 -14.92
CA LYS A 112 -1.01 -5.32 -14.12
C LYS A 112 -1.95 -4.12 -14.17
N PHE A 113 -3.24 -4.39 -14.26
CA PHE A 113 -4.28 -3.38 -14.29
C PHE A 113 -5.43 -3.73 -13.33
N ALA A 114 -5.88 -2.76 -12.54
CA ALA A 114 -7.06 -2.90 -11.69
C ALA A 114 -8.33 -2.54 -12.46
N LEU A 115 -9.08 -3.56 -12.90
CA LEU A 115 -10.40 -3.42 -13.52
C LEU A 115 -11.40 -2.74 -12.56
N MET A 116 -11.27 -3.03 -11.27
CA MET A 116 -12.07 -2.43 -10.22
C MET A 116 -11.16 -2.14 -9.04
N ASN A 117 -11.03 -0.88 -8.63
CA ASN A 117 -10.33 -0.50 -7.42
C ASN A 117 -11.20 0.43 -6.59
N LYS A 118 -12.13 -0.13 -5.81
CA LYS A 118 -12.97 0.66 -4.91
C LYS A 118 -12.26 0.97 -3.59
N ARG A 119 -11.03 0.49 -3.41
CA ARG A 119 -10.17 0.73 -2.25
C ARG A 119 -9.25 1.94 -2.42
N ASP A 120 -9.25 2.59 -3.59
CA ASP A 120 -8.42 3.78 -3.84
C ASP A 120 -9.03 5.04 -3.21
N VAL A 121 -8.54 5.39 -2.03
CA VAL A 121 -9.23 6.28 -1.09
C VAL A 121 -9.09 7.77 -1.45
N ASP A 122 -8.09 8.17 -2.24
CA ASP A 122 -7.97 9.55 -2.76
C ASP A 122 -9.03 9.87 -3.82
N PHE A 123 -9.61 8.83 -4.43
CA PHE A 123 -10.69 8.95 -5.42
C PHE A 123 -12.05 8.52 -4.92
N VAL A 124 -12.13 7.83 -3.78
CA VAL A 124 -13.35 7.78 -2.98
C VAL A 124 -13.50 9.17 -2.37
N ASN A 125 -14.61 9.84 -2.65
CA ASN A 125 -14.81 11.27 -2.41
C ASN A 125 -14.65 11.62 -0.91
N ILE A 126 -13.43 11.90 -0.43
CA ILE A 126 -13.21 12.52 0.90
C ILE A 126 -13.94 13.86 0.93
N ARG A 127 -14.00 14.55 -0.22
CA ARG A 127 -14.85 15.73 -0.44
C ARG A 127 -16.31 15.38 -0.14
N GLY A 128 -16.84 16.02 0.89
CA GLY A 128 -18.19 15.81 1.40
C GLY A 128 -18.28 14.93 2.65
N THR A 129 -17.17 14.34 3.12
CA THR A 129 -17.11 13.69 4.43
C THR A 129 -16.98 14.73 5.55
N ASN A 130 -17.40 14.37 6.76
CA ASN A 130 -17.23 15.23 7.94
C ASN A 130 -15.74 15.52 8.22
N ALA A 131 -14.87 14.51 8.07
CA ALA A 131 -13.42 14.68 8.16
C ALA A 131 -12.91 15.82 7.25
N ASN A 132 -13.33 15.85 5.98
CA ASN A 132 -12.91 16.89 5.05
C ASN A 132 -13.43 18.27 5.46
N ARG A 133 -14.69 18.36 5.88
CA ARG A 133 -15.30 19.61 6.33
C ARG A 133 -14.58 20.16 7.57
N LEU A 134 -14.25 19.30 8.53
CA LEU A 134 -13.47 19.67 9.70
C LEU A 134 -12.06 20.13 9.33
N ASN A 135 -11.43 19.44 8.37
CA ASN A 135 -10.10 19.81 7.91
C ASN A 135 -10.11 21.16 7.16
N GLU A 136 -11.10 21.41 6.29
CA GLU A 136 -11.28 22.69 5.60
C GLU A 136 -11.57 23.82 6.59
N LEU A 137 -12.41 23.57 7.60
CA LEU A 137 -12.68 24.53 8.68
C LEU A 137 -11.40 24.86 9.43
N LEU A 138 -10.67 23.85 9.93
CA LEU A 138 -9.41 24.03 10.65
C LEU A 138 -8.40 24.82 9.80
N GLN A 139 -8.20 24.45 8.54
CA GLN A 139 -7.28 25.13 7.64
C GLN A 139 -7.68 26.59 7.40
N SER A 140 -8.97 26.85 7.18
CA SER A 140 -9.45 28.21 6.95
C SER A 140 -9.15 29.13 8.13
N LYS A 141 -9.19 28.62 9.36
CA LYS A 141 -8.93 29.38 10.59
C LYS A 141 -7.45 29.49 10.91
N ILE A 142 -6.65 28.46 10.61
CA ILE A 142 -5.18 28.56 10.67
C ILE A 142 -4.68 29.68 9.77
N ASN A 143 -5.21 29.80 8.54
CA ASN A 143 -4.84 30.90 7.65
C ASN A 143 -5.22 32.29 8.20
N THR A 144 -6.23 32.37 9.07
CA THR A 144 -6.59 33.63 9.77
C THR A 144 -5.63 33.92 10.93
N LEU A 145 -5.01 32.89 11.53
CA LEU A 145 -3.98 33.08 12.57
C LEU A 145 -2.70 33.68 12.02
N ASP A 146 -2.37 33.43 10.75
CA ASP A 146 -1.20 34.01 10.08
C ASP A 146 -1.25 35.56 10.10
N GLU A 147 -2.44 36.14 10.27
CA GLU A 147 -2.67 37.58 10.38
C GLU A 147 -2.53 38.10 11.82
N MET A 148 -2.38 37.22 12.83
CA MET A 148 -2.26 37.57 14.25
C MET A 148 -0.78 37.67 14.68
N ASN A 149 -0.46 38.66 15.52
CA ASN A 149 0.92 38.88 15.97
C ASN A 149 1.27 38.02 17.18
N TYR A 150 1.93 36.88 16.91
CA TYR A 150 2.43 35.97 17.94
C TYR A 150 3.91 36.16 18.31
N LEU A 151 4.63 37.04 17.61
CA LEU A 151 6.05 37.31 17.87
C LEU A 151 6.39 37.56 19.35
N PRO A 152 5.56 38.26 20.16
CA PRO A 152 5.84 38.48 21.58
C PRO A 152 5.88 37.21 22.44
N LEU A 153 5.40 36.07 21.93
CA LEU A 153 5.43 34.78 22.63
C LEU A 153 6.77 34.05 22.46
N PHE A 154 7.67 34.58 21.64
CA PHE A 154 8.96 33.99 21.29
C PHE A 154 10.10 34.96 21.64
N GLN A 155 11.30 34.44 21.91
CA GLN A 155 12.44 35.26 22.32
C GLN A 155 13.12 35.92 21.12
N SER A 156 12.90 35.41 19.90
CA SER A 156 13.46 35.93 18.66
C SER A 156 12.58 35.62 17.45
N GLU A 157 12.81 36.32 16.33
CA GLU A 157 12.14 36.09 15.06
C GLU A 157 12.44 34.69 14.46
N ALA A 158 13.69 34.22 14.61
CA ALA A 158 14.06 32.87 14.19
C ALA A 158 13.38 31.77 15.02
N GLU A 159 13.18 32.01 16.31
CA GLU A 159 12.41 31.10 17.18
C GLU A 159 10.91 31.15 16.86
N PHE A 160 10.40 32.32 16.50
CA PHE A 160 9.02 32.51 16.04
C PHE A 160 8.73 31.72 14.76
N GLU A 161 9.56 31.86 13.72
CA GLU A 161 9.35 31.15 12.45
C GLU A 161 9.37 29.63 12.63
N ASN A 162 10.34 29.10 13.38
CA ASN A 162 10.42 27.66 13.65
C ASN A 162 9.27 27.19 14.56
N GLY A 163 9.01 27.93 15.64
CA GLY A 163 8.01 27.59 16.64
C GLY A 163 6.58 27.62 16.10
N ILE A 164 6.24 28.55 15.22
CA ILE A 164 4.93 28.57 14.56
C ILE A 164 4.76 27.39 13.59
N ASN A 165 5.79 27.07 12.81
CA ASN A 165 5.75 25.91 11.94
C ASN A 165 5.57 24.60 12.73
N GLU A 166 6.26 24.47 13.88
CA GLU A 166 6.08 23.35 14.80
C GLU A 166 4.68 23.29 15.40
N ILE A 167 4.14 24.43 15.83
CA ILE A 167 2.78 24.52 16.37
C ILE A 167 1.75 24.12 15.31
N TYR A 168 1.88 24.59 14.08
CA TYR A 168 0.99 24.20 12.99
C TYR A 168 1.12 22.72 12.65
N ALA A 169 2.34 22.18 12.60
CA ALA A 169 2.54 20.73 12.42
C ALA A 169 1.91 19.92 13.56
N ALA A 170 2.03 20.40 14.80
CA ALA A 170 1.45 19.78 16.00
C ALA A 170 -0.09 19.80 15.97
N ILE A 171 -0.71 20.92 15.60
CA ILE A 171 -2.16 21.04 15.39
C ILE A 171 -2.64 20.07 14.31
N HIS A 172 -1.93 19.99 13.17
CA HIS A 172 -2.30 19.08 12.10
C HIS A 172 -2.19 17.61 12.52
N SER A 173 -1.18 17.26 13.32
CA SER A 173 -0.92 15.90 13.80
C SER A 173 -1.66 15.54 15.10
N GLY A 174 -2.37 16.49 15.72
CA GLY A 174 -3.05 16.30 17.00
C GLY A 174 -2.10 16.15 18.19
N VAL A 175 -0.82 16.54 18.04
CA VAL A 175 0.19 16.50 19.09
C VAL A 175 0.07 17.75 19.96
N ASN A 176 0.05 17.56 21.27
CA ASN A 176 0.11 18.68 22.22
C ASN A 176 1.57 18.97 22.60
N LEU A 177 2.08 20.15 22.23
CA LEU A 177 3.44 20.57 22.56
C LEU A 177 3.59 21.03 24.01
N GLY A 178 2.50 21.40 24.68
CA GLY A 178 2.50 21.90 26.05
C GLY A 178 3.20 23.25 26.26
N THR A 179 3.67 23.91 25.21
CA THR A 179 4.37 25.20 25.30
C THR A 179 3.38 26.34 25.54
N PRO A 180 3.80 27.44 26.20
CA PRO A 180 2.93 28.63 26.35
C PRO A 180 2.44 29.18 25.02
N ALA A 181 3.32 29.23 24.01
CA ALA A 181 2.96 29.67 22.66
C ALA A 181 1.90 28.75 22.02
N TYR A 182 2.08 27.42 22.10
CA TYR A 182 1.10 26.45 21.62
C TYR A 182 -0.26 26.64 22.30
N ASN A 183 -0.30 26.76 23.63
CA ASN A 183 -1.53 26.92 24.39
C ASN A 183 -2.27 28.22 24.02
N GLN A 184 -1.53 29.30 23.77
CA GLN A 184 -2.12 30.57 23.34
C GLN A 184 -2.68 30.48 21.92
N VAL A 185 -1.95 29.87 20.98
CA VAL A 185 -2.42 29.66 19.60
C VAL A 185 -3.68 28.77 19.57
N ILE A 186 -3.71 27.68 20.35
CA ILE A 186 -4.90 26.82 20.48
C ILE A 186 -6.10 27.60 21.03
N LYS A 187 -5.89 28.43 22.06
CA LYS A 187 -6.95 29.25 22.65
C LYS A 187 -7.54 30.24 21.64
N ASP A 188 -6.70 30.85 20.82
CA ASP A 188 -7.15 31.78 19.78
C ASP A 188 -7.88 31.04 18.66
N LEU A 189 -7.43 29.84 18.28
CA LEU A 189 -8.17 28.96 17.36
C LEU A 189 -9.52 28.53 17.91
N ASP A 190 -9.60 28.18 19.19
CA ASP A 190 -10.86 27.87 19.85
C ASP A 190 -11.82 29.06 19.72
N ALA A 191 -11.35 30.27 20.02
CA ALA A 191 -12.16 31.48 19.86
C ALA A 191 -12.61 31.69 18.40
N LEU A 192 -11.74 31.48 17.42
CA LEU A 192 -12.05 31.68 16.00
C LEU A 192 -12.99 30.62 15.40
N ILE A 193 -12.85 29.37 15.81
CA ILE A 193 -13.66 28.24 15.32
C ILE A 193 -15.03 28.25 15.97
N PHE A 194 -15.10 28.45 17.29
CA PHE A 194 -16.34 28.30 18.06
C PHE A 194 -17.08 29.62 18.30
N ALA A 195 -16.60 30.75 17.75
CA ALA A 195 -17.36 32.00 17.69
C ALA A 195 -18.62 31.88 16.81
N ASP A 196 -18.65 30.96 15.84
CA ASP A 196 -19.84 30.61 15.06
C ASP A 196 -20.33 29.20 15.45
N PRO A 197 -21.39 29.09 16.29
CA PRO A 197 -21.92 27.81 16.73
C PRO A 197 -22.44 26.92 15.59
N SER A 198 -22.71 27.48 14.41
CA SER A 198 -23.16 26.72 13.24
C SER A 198 -22.03 26.03 12.49
N ALA A 199 -20.77 26.42 12.73
CA ALA A 199 -19.60 25.88 12.04
C ALA A 199 -19.21 24.47 12.49
N VAL A 200 -19.66 24.02 13.66
CA VAL A 200 -19.17 22.77 14.31
C VAL A 200 -20.27 21.82 14.78
N ASP A 201 -21.50 22.01 14.28
CA ASP A 201 -22.56 21.02 14.44
C ASP A 201 -22.38 19.88 13.43
N LEU A 202 -21.82 18.78 13.91
CA LEU A 202 -21.69 17.53 13.16
C LEU A 202 -22.61 16.48 13.77
N ASN A 203 -23.70 16.18 13.07
CA ASN A 203 -24.66 15.15 13.49
C ASN A 203 -25.23 15.38 14.91
N GLY A 204 -25.34 16.63 15.38
CA GLY A 204 -25.88 16.98 16.70
C GLY A 204 -24.86 16.97 17.84
N ALA A 205 -23.60 16.62 17.58
CA ALA A 205 -22.53 16.73 18.56
C ALA A 205 -21.88 18.12 18.46
N LYS A 206 -22.01 18.92 19.53
CA LYS A 206 -21.29 20.20 19.65
C LYS A 206 -19.88 19.94 20.15
N LEU A 207 -18.90 20.10 19.26
CA LEU A 207 -17.49 20.13 19.65
C LEU A 207 -17.19 21.47 20.34
N ALA A 208 -16.33 21.45 21.35
CA ALA A 208 -16.07 22.63 22.18
C ALA A 208 -14.59 23.07 22.19
N THR A 209 -13.69 22.28 21.59
CA THR A 209 -12.25 22.59 21.50
C THR A 209 -11.67 22.09 20.18
N VAL A 210 -10.58 22.71 19.74
CA VAL A 210 -9.75 22.32 18.60
C VAL A 210 -9.26 20.89 18.78
N GLN A 211 -8.89 20.51 20.00
CA GLN A 211 -8.46 19.14 20.27
C GLN A 211 -9.59 18.13 20.04
N ALA A 212 -10.83 18.46 20.45
CA ALA A 212 -11.99 17.62 20.18
C ALA A 212 -12.28 17.54 18.67
N LEU A 213 -12.10 18.65 17.95
CA LEU A 213 -12.22 18.71 16.49
C LEU A 213 -11.21 17.80 15.79
N ILE A 214 -9.94 17.90 16.15
CA ILE A 214 -8.87 17.05 15.60
C ILE A 214 -9.16 15.58 15.90
N THR A 215 -9.55 15.26 17.13
CA THR A 215 -9.90 13.89 17.55
C THR A 215 -11.06 13.33 16.72
N GLN A 216 -12.11 14.13 16.49
CA GLN A 216 -13.24 13.72 15.67
C GLN A 216 -12.85 13.56 14.20
N ARG A 217 -12.06 14.49 13.65
CA ARG A 217 -11.53 14.41 12.28
C ARG A 217 -10.75 13.12 12.08
N ASP A 218 -9.85 12.79 13.02
CA ASP A 218 -9.00 11.60 12.92
C ASP A 218 -9.81 10.31 13.06
N ALA A 219 -10.82 10.30 13.94
CA ALA A 219 -11.78 9.20 14.03
C ALA A 219 -12.58 9.03 12.73
N ASP A 220 -13.07 10.11 12.15
CA ASP A 220 -13.81 10.09 10.88
C ASP A 220 -12.93 9.61 9.72
N LEU A 221 -11.67 10.05 9.65
CA LEU A 221 -10.69 9.55 8.69
C LEU A 221 -10.42 8.05 8.89
N ALA A 222 -10.17 7.61 10.12
CA ALA A 222 -9.93 6.20 10.43
C ALA A 222 -11.13 5.31 10.06
N ASN A 223 -12.35 5.78 10.32
CA ASN A 223 -13.59 5.12 9.92
C ASN A 223 -13.71 5.05 8.40
N PHE A 224 -13.48 6.17 7.70
CA PHE A 224 -13.53 6.23 6.25
C PHE A 224 -12.53 5.29 5.57
N TYR A 225 -11.29 5.23 6.09
CA TYR A 225 -10.27 4.30 5.60
C TYR A 225 -10.62 2.86 5.90
N SER A 226 -11.14 2.55 7.10
CA SER A 226 -11.60 1.21 7.46
C SER A 226 -12.73 0.73 6.54
N ALA A 227 -13.71 1.58 6.28
CA ALA A 227 -14.82 1.30 5.37
C ALA A 227 -14.38 1.17 3.90
N THR A 228 -13.25 1.77 3.52
CA THR A 228 -12.72 1.68 2.17
C THR A 228 -11.82 0.46 1.98
N ALA A 229 -11.08 0.03 3.00
CA ALA A 229 -10.23 -1.16 2.97
C ALA A 229 -10.99 -2.46 2.69
N VAL A 230 -12.31 -2.48 2.92
CA VAL A 230 -13.16 -3.66 2.70
C VAL A 230 -13.82 -3.72 1.32
N LYS A 231 -13.74 -2.64 0.55
CA LYS A 231 -14.37 -2.55 -0.77
C LYS A 231 -13.73 -3.51 -1.77
N PRO A 232 -14.39 -3.86 -2.88
CA PRO A 232 -13.84 -4.80 -3.84
C PRO A 232 -12.62 -4.23 -4.59
N LEU A 233 -11.64 -5.11 -4.82
CA LEU A 233 -10.51 -4.92 -5.75
C LEU A 233 -10.52 -6.09 -6.74
N TRP A 234 -10.38 -5.80 -8.03
CA TRP A 234 -10.21 -6.79 -9.08
C TRP A 234 -9.08 -6.35 -10.01
N THR A 235 -8.05 -7.18 -10.13
CA THR A 235 -6.92 -6.95 -11.02
C THR A 235 -6.77 -8.06 -12.04
N ILE A 236 -6.20 -7.71 -13.19
CA ILE A 236 -5.67 -8.63 -14.19
C ILE A 236 -4.19 -8.32 -14.43
N SER A 237 -3.38 -9.32 -14.72
CA SER A 237 -1.98 -9.13 -15.08
C SER A 237 -1.51 -10.12 -16.14
N ALA A 238 -0.44 -9.74 -16.82
CA ALA A 238 0.34 -10.58 -17.70
C ALA A 238 1.82 -10.46 -17.33
N LYS A 239 2.51 -11.60 -17.19
CA LYS A 239 3.91 -11.68 -16.80
C LYS A 239 4.68 -12.57 -17.76
N GLY A 240 5.65 -12.02 -18.47
CA GLY A 240 6.56 -12.77 -19.36
C GLY A 240 7.90 -13.01 -18.68
N ALA A 241 8.47 -14.21 -18.81
CA ALA A 241 9.75 -14.59 -18.23
C ALA A 241 10.70 -15.25 -19.25
N THR A 242 12.00 -15.14 -18.99
CA THR A 242 13.06 -15.73 -19.81
C THR A 242 13.81 -16.87 -19.10
N ASP A 243 14.36 -17.78 -19.89
CA ASP A 243 15.28 -18.82 -19.45
C ASP A 243 16.70 -18.26 -19.16
N THR A 244 17.61 -19.15 -18.78
CA THR A 244 19.03 -18.86 -18.49
C THR A 244 19.83 -18.37 -19.70
N ARG A 245 19.29 -18.53 -20.91
CA ARG A 245 19.86 -18.07 -22.18
C ARG A 245 19.18 -16.79 -22.67
N ASN A 246 18.36 -16.14 -21.82
CA ASN A 246 17.55 -14.96 -22.13
C ASN A 246 16.52 -15.19 -23.24
N LYS A 247 16.13 -16.45 -23.51
CA LYS A 247 15.04 -16.77 -24.44
C LYS A 247 13.73 -16.71 -23.70
N PHE A 248 12.67 -16.26 -24.37
CA PHE A 248 11.33 -16.33 -23.82
C PHE A 248 10.99 -17.77 -23.44
N GLU A 249 10.51 -17.96 -22.21
CA GLU A 249 10.25 -19.28 -21.63
C GLU A 249 8.79 -19.41 -21.24
N ARG A 250 8.19 -18.36 -20.67
CA ARG A 250 6.86 -18.46 -20.05
C ARG A 250 6.11 -17.15 -20.10
N VAL A 251 4.80 -17.25 -20.28
CA VAL A 251 3.85 -16.18 -19.96
C VAL A 251 2.79 -16.68 -18.98
N ASP A 252 2.54 -15.88 -17.95
CA ASP A 252 1.50 -16.09 -16.95
C ASP A 252 0.43 -14.99 -17.13
N PHE A 253 -0.83 -15.37 -17.14
CA PHE A 253 -1.98 -14.47 -17.05
C PHE A 253 -2.67 -14.70 -15.72
N GLU A 254 -2.85 -13.65 -14.92
CA GLU A 254 -3.45 -13.77 -13.60
C GLU A 254 -4.65 -12.82 -13.44
N SER A 255 -5.66 -13.28 -12.72
CA SER A 255 -6.79 -12.48 -12.25
C SER A 255 -6.90 -12.65 -10.74
N VAL A 256 -7.04 -11.54 -10.01
CA VAL A 256 -7.16 -11.55 -8.56
C VAL A 256 -8.33 -10.68 -8.12
N PHE A 257 -9.22 -11.25 -7.30
CA PHE A 257 -10.35 -10.54 -6.70
C PHE A 257 -10.24 -10.58 -5.18
N LEU A 258 -10.27 -9.40 -4.56
CA LEU A 258 -10.32 -9.22 -3.11
C LEU A 258 -11.60 -8.52 -2.68
N ARG A 259 -12.21 -8.97 -1.58
CA ARG A 259 -13.33 -8.25 -0.94
C ARG A 259 -13.29 -8.45 0.56
N GLY A 260 -13.26 -7.35 1.31
CA GLY A 260 -13.29 -7.39 2.77
C GLY A 260 -14.69 -7.42 3.34
N ASP A 261 -14.77 -7.79 4.60
CA ASP A 261 -15.91 -7.63 5.48
C ASP A 261 -15.48 -6.79 6.68
N GLU A 262 -16.14 -5.65 6.86
CA GLU A 262 -15.83 -4.67 7.90
C GLU A 262 -16.11 -5.20 9.30
N LYS A 263 -17.15 -6.03 9.46
CA LYS A 263 -17.59 -6.51 10.78
C LYS A 263 -16.68 -7.60 11.31
N ASN A 264 -16.19 -8.45 10.42
CA ASN A 264 -15.47 -9.66 10.79
C ASN A 264 -13.95 -9.56 10.57
N TRP A 265 -13.47 -8.47 9.96
CA TRP A 265 -12.07 -8.27 9.58
C TRP A 265 -11.48 -9.40 8.74
N ILE A 266 -12.37 -10.03 7.96
CA ILE A 266 -12.05 -11.08 7.00
C ILE A 266 -11.97 -10.43 5.61
N GLU A 267 -11.16 -11.01 4.74
CA GLU A 267 -11.08 -10.65 3.34
C GLU A 267 -11.06 -11.90 2.47
N LEU A 268 -12.07 -12.02 1.62
CA LEU A 268 -12.09 -13.01 0.56
C LEU A 268 -10.97 -12.71 -0.43
N ASP A 269 -10.22 -13.75 -0.80
CA ASP A 269 -9.15 -13.72 -1.79
C ASP A 269 -9.35 -14.85 -2.79
N LEU A 270 -9.67 -14.47 -4.03
CA LEU A 270 -9.81 -15.38 -5.16
C LEU A 270 -8.74 -15.06 -6.19
N ARG A 271 -8.00 -16.09 -6.64
CA ARG A 271 -6.99 -15.95 -7.67
C ARG A 271 -7.15 -17.02 -8.72
N ALA A 272 -6.93 -16.65 -9.97
CA ALA A 272 -6.87 -17.57 -11.09
C ALA A 272 -5.67 -17.20 -11.94
N LYS A 273 -4.81 -18.18 -12.22
CA LYS A 273 -3.62 -18.01 -13.04
C LYS A 273 -3.61 -19.06 -14.15
N PHE A 274 -3.40 -18.60 -15.37
CA PHE A 274 -3.14 -19.45 -16.53
C PHE A 274 -1.69 -19.26 -16.96
N THR A 275 -0.99 -20.35 -17.15
CA THR A 275 0.42 -20.36 -17.54
C THR A 275 0.56 -21.02 -18.90
N TYR A 276 1.30 -20.38 -19.81
CA TYR A 276 1.84 -20.97 -21.03
C TYR A 276 3.36 -20.97 -20.93
N ALA A 277 4.00 -22.11 -21.09
CA ALA A 277 5.45 -22.25 -21.06
C ALA A 277 5.95 -23.01 -22.30
N ASP A 278 6.98 -22.49 -22.95
CA ASP A 278 7.70 -23.19 -24.01
C ASP A 278 8.96 -23.82 -23.40
N THR A 279 8.91 -25.13 -23.20
CA THR A 279 10.03 -25.85 -22.59
C THR A 279 11.12 -26.03 -23.64
N GLY A 280 12.15 -25.18 -23.58
CA GLY A 280 13.24 -25.11 -24.56
C GLY A 280 14.11 -26.37 -24.70
N ASN A 281 13.75 -27.48 -24.06
CA ASN A 281 14.38 -28.80 -24.19
C ASN A 281 13.58 -29.79 -25.07
N VAL A 282 12.29 -29.55 -25.38
CA VAL A 282 11.47 -30.55 -26.11
C VAL A 282 10.52 -29.97 -27.17
N ASN A 283 10.45 -28.64 -27.39
CA ASN A 283 9.43 -28.02 -28.26
C ASN A 283 7.99 -28.47 -27.91
N LEU A 284 7.72 -28.72 -26.62
CA LEU A 284 6.39 -29.10 -26.14
C LEU A 284 5.78 -27.94 -25.37
N PRO A 285 4.86 -27.18 -26.01
CA PRO A 285 4.22 -26.06 -25.34
C PRO A 285 3.33 -26.57 -24.22
N ARG A 286 3.62 -26.14 -23.00
CA ARG A 286 2.95 -26.58 -21.80
C ARG A 286 1.95 -25.53 -21.35
N THR A 287 0.76 -25.98 -20.94
CA THR A 287 -0.26 -25.09 -20.39
C THR A 287 -0.75 -25.60 -19.04
N ALA A 288 -0.84 -24.71 -18.06
CA ALA A 288 -1.31 -25.04 -16.72
C ALA A 288 -2.30 -23.99 -16.21
N PHE A 289 -3.17 -24.42 -15.30
CA PHE A 289 -4.09 -23.58 -14.56
C PHE A 289 -3.83 -23.73 -13.06
N ASN A 290 -3.91 -22.62 -12.34
CA ASN A 290 -3.80 -22.56 -10.89
C ASN A 290 -4.94 -21.68 -10.35
N GLY A 291 -5.82 -22.26 -9.54
CA GLY A 291 -6.90 -21.56 -8.86
C GLY A 291 -6.65 -21.51 -7.37
N LYS A 292 -6.91 -20.36 -6.74
CA LYS A 292 -6.83 -20.19 -5.28
C LYS A 292 -8.10 -19.54 -4.77
N ALA A 293 -8.62 -20.07 -3.67
CA ALA A 293 -9.74 -19.49 -2.96
C ALA A 293 -9.46 -19.54 -1.46
N GLY A 294 -9.57 -18.39 -0.81
CA GLY A 294 -9.26 -18.32 0.61
C GLY A 294 -9.79 -17.07 1.29
N VAL A 295 -9.43 -16.98 2.56
CA VAL A 295 -9.80 -15.91 3.46
C VAL A 295 -8.56 -15.40 4.18
N ASN A 296 -8.39 -14.09 4.21
CA ASN A 296 -7.37 -13.40 4.99
C ASN A 296 -8.02 -12.76 6.22
N ILE A 297 -7.52 -13.10 7.41
CA ILE A 297 -8.01 -12.63 8.70
C ILE A 297 -6.98 -11.64 9.24
N LYS A 298 -7.45 -10.46 9.65
CA LYS A 298 -6.59 -9.34 10.04
C LYS A 298 -6.77 -9.03 11.53
N LEU A 299 -5.66 -8.90 12.27
CA LEU A 299 -5.64 -8.32 13.61
C LEU A 299 -5.12 -6.89 13.53
N LYS A 300 -5.83 -5.96 14.18
CA LYS A 300 -5.54 -4.51 14.13
C LYS A 300 -5.01 -3.98 15.45
N ASN A 301 -4.21 -2.92 15.39
CA ASN A 301 -3.88 -2.08 16.55
C ASN A 301 -4.98 -1.02 16.79
N ALA A 302 -4.79 -0.18 17.83
CA ALA A 302 -5.71 0.90 18.18
C ALA A 302 -5.89 1.97 17.07
N LYS A 303 -4.96 2.04 16.10
CA LYS A 303 -5.01 2.94 14.94
C LYS A 303 -5.63 2.26 13.71
N ALA A 304 -6.28 1.12 13.89
CA ALA A 304 -6.88 0.28 12.85
C ALA A 304 -5.90 -0.27 11.80
N GLU A 305 -4.59 -0.23 12.07
CA GLU A 305 -3.55 -0.77 11.22
C GLU A 305 -3.37 -2.27 11.49
N SER A 306 -3.17 -3.08 10.45
CA SER A 306 -2.95 -4.51 10.65
C SER A 306 -1.54 -4.79 11.16
N ILE A 307 -1.43 -5.47 12.30
CA ILE A 307 -0.15 -5.88 12.89
C ILE A 307 0.18 -7.35 12.59
N PHE A 308 -0.85 -8.12 12.29
CA PHE A 308 -0.78 -9.55 12.05
C PHE A 308 -1.90 -9.97 11.09
N GLU A 309 -1.56 -10.81 10.11
CA GLU A 309 -2.51 -11.37 9.16
C GLU A 309 -2.33 -12.88 9.06
N THR A 310 -3.43 -13.62 9.05
CA THR A 310 -3.42 -15.05 8.72
C THR A 310 -4.34 -15.31 7.55
N LYS A 311 -3.81 -15.94 6.51
CA LYS A 311 -4.55 -16.34 5.32
C LYS A 311 -4.66 -17.85 5.25
N PHE A 312 -5.88 -18.35 5.08
CA PHE A 312 -6.14 -19.75 4.80
C PHE A 312 -6.70 -19.88 3.39
N TYR A 313 -6.16 -20.78 2.58
CA TYR A 313 -6.63 -20.95 1.21
C TYR A 313 -6.44 -22.37 0.68
N GLY A 314 -7.40 -22.79 -0.14
CA GLY A 314 -7.25 -23.95 -1.02
C GLY A 314 -6.58 -23.53 -2.33
N GLU A 315 -5.74 -24.40 -2.86
CA GLU A 315 -5.07 -24.23 -4.14
C GLU A 315 -5.30 -25.47 -5.02
N PHE A 316 -5.81 -25.25 -6.23
CA PHE A 316 -6.02 -26.29 -7.24
C PHE A 316 -5.05 -26.05 -8.39
N ASN A 317 -4.25 -27.05 -8.71
CA ASN A 317 -3.36 -27.05 -9.87
C ASN A 317 -3.88 -28.02 -10.91
N ALA A 318 -3.81 -27.64 -12.19
CA ALA A 318 -4.11 -28.52 -13.31
C ALA A 318 -3.14 -28.29 -14.46
N VAL A 319 -2.44 -29.34 -14.89
CA VAL A 319 -1.66 -29.36 -16.12
C VAL A 319 -2.59 -29.76 -17.26
N LEU A 320 -2.89 -28.79 -18.13
CA LEU A 320 -3.88 -28.96 -19.19
C LEU A 320 -3.28 -29.67 -20.42
N LYS A 321 -1.98 -29.47 -20.67
CA LYS A 321 -1.25 -30.08 -21.80
C LYS A 321 0.20 -30.38 -21.39
N ASN A 322 0.74 -31.47 -21.94
CA ASN A 322 2.13 -31.90 -21.79
C ASN A 322 2.52 -32.11 -20.32
N VAL A 323 1.77 -32.98 -19.65
CA VAL A 323 2.10 -33.52 -18.32
C VAL A 323 3.42 -34.30 -18.42
N LEU A 324 4.32 -34.07 -17.48
CA LEU A 324 5.60 -34.79 -17.45
C LEU A 324 5.41 -36.21 -16.88
N PRO A 325 6.29 -37.18 -17.19
CA PRO A 325 6.13 -38.57 -16.77
C PRO A 325 5.96 -38.78 -15.26
N ASP A 326 6.58 -37.93 -14.43
CA ASP A 326 6.56 -38.02 -12.96
C ASP A 326 5.69 -36.92 -12.32
N GLU A 327 4.80 -36.30 -13.09
CA GLU A 327 3.96 -35.21 -12.61
C GLU A 327 2.48 -35.57 -12.60
N GLU A 328 1.80 -35.19 -11.53
CA GLU A 328 0.35 -35.32 -11.44
C GLU A 328 -0.35 -34.30 -12.33
N LYS A 329 -1.37 -34.77 -13.05
CA LYS A 329 -2.18 -33.91 -13.91
C LYS A 329 -2.91 -32.83 -13.11
N ASN A 330 -3.38 -33.16 -11.91
CA ASN A 330 -4.04 -32.23 -11.02
C ASN A 330 -3.55 -32.46 -9.60
N SER A 331 -3.55 -31.41 -8.78
CA SER A 331 -3.31 -31.53 -7.34
C SER A 331 -4.12 -30.52 -6.54
N VAL A 332 -4.49 -30.88 -5.32
CA VAL A 332 -5.19 -30.00 -4.37
C VAL A 332 -4.35 -29.80 -3.12
N LEU A 333 -4.08 -28.54 -2.77
CA LEU A 333 -3.30 -28.16 -1.60
C LEU A 333 -4.14 -27.32 -0.64
N ALA A 334 -3.94 -27.56 0.66
CA ALA A 334 -4.43 -26.68 1.71
C ALA A 334 -3.26 -25.85 2.25
N ASN A 335 -3.43 -24.55 2.36
CA ASN A 335 -2.32 -23.66 2.71
C ASN A 335 -2.74 -22.67 3.78
N ALA A 336 -1.77 -22.29 4.60
CA ALA A 336 -1.86 -21.20 5.54
C ALA A 336 -0.69 -20.24 5.31
N GLU A 337 -0.93 -18.94 5.45
CA GLU A 337 0.12 -17.93 5.43
C GLU A 337 -0.05 -17.03 6.64
N ILE A 338 1.03 -16.82 7.38
CA ILE A 338 1.07 -16.01 8.58
C ILE A 338 1.98 -14.83 8.29
N ARG A 339 1.53 -13.60 8.54
CA ARG A 339 2.30 -12.39 8.28
C ARG A 339 2.39 -11.57 9.54
N ILE A 340 3.61 -11.15 9.84
CA ILE A 340 3.90 -10.26 10.96
C ILE A 340 4.40 -8.94 10.39
N ARG A 341 3.80 -7.84 10.81
CA ARG A 341 4.28 -6.49 10.49
C ARG A 341 5.37 -6.12 11.51
N LEU A 342 6.61 -5.93 11.03
CA LEU A 342 7.74 -5.55 11.90
C LEU A 342 7.94 -4.04 11.98
N LEU A 343 7.72 -3.34 10.86
CA LEU A 343 7.74 -1.88 10.73
C LEU A 343 6.52 -1.47 9.92
N GLU A 344 6.22 -0.16 9.85
CA GLU A 344 5.07 0.37 9.08
C GLU A 344 5.00 -0.22 7.64
N ASP A 345 6.17 -0.46 7.06
CA ASP A 345 6.38 -0.85 5.66
C ASP A 345 7.05 -2.22 5.47
N LEU A 346 7.37 -2.92 6.56
CA LEU A 346 8.04 -4.23 6.53
C LEU A 346 7.12 -5.35 6.99
N TRP A 347 6.87 -6.30 6.10
CA TRP A 347 6.13 -7.52 6.38
C TRP A 347 7.01 -8.76 6.23
N VAL A 348 6.87 -9.67 7.19
CA VAL A 348 7.52 -10.99 7.16
C VAL A 348 6.46 -12.07 7.05
N PRO A 349 6.14 -12.51 5.82
CA PRO A 349 5.27 -13.66 5.57
C PRO A 349 5.96 -15.01 5.76
N LEU A 350 5.33 -15.90 6.52
CA LEU A 350 5.61 -17.32 6.65
C LEU A 350 4.48 -18.12 5.99
N THR A 351 4.78 -18.90 4.96
CA THR A 351 3.82 -19.76 4.26
C THR A 351 3.99 -21.21 4.71
N LEU A 352 2.90 -21.84 5.11
CA LEU A 352 2.79 -23.26 5.41
C LEU A 352 1.92 -23.92 4.33
N LYS A 353 2.47 -24.90 3.62
CA LYS A 353 1.77 -25.66 2.57
C LYS A 353 1.58 -27.10 3.02
N TYR A 354 0.35 -27.58 2.92
CA TYR A 354 0.00 -28.96 3.19
C TYR A 354 -0.53 -29.62 1.91
N ASP A 355 0.16 -30.67 1.47
CA ASP A 355 -0.29 -31.57 0.41
C ASP A 355 -1.29 -32.56 1.00
N VAL A 356 -2.54 -32.45 0.55
CA VAL A 356 -3.66 -33.25 1.07
C VAL A 356 -3.57 -34.70 0.59
N GLU A 357 -3.01 -34.93 -0.60
CA GLU A 357 -2.97 -36.24 -1.25
C GLU A 357 -1.84 -37.09 -0.65
N HIS A 358 -0.69 -36.48 -0.39
CA HIS A 358 0.49 -37.16 0.17
C HIS A 358 0.71 -36.96 1.67
N ALA A 359 -0.16 -36.17 2.32
CA ALA A 359 -0.07 -35.80 3.74
C ALA A 359 1.27 -35.15 4.14
N ASN A 360 1.89 -34.39 3.22
CA ASN A 360 3.19 -33.74 3.43
C ASN A 360 3.03 -32.26 3.83
N LEU A 361 3.80 -31.82 4.82
CA LEU A 361 3.84 -30.41 5.27
C LEU A 361 5.18 -29.78 4.91
N LEU A 362 5.15 -28.63 4.23
CA LEU A 362 6.31 -27.82 3.87
C LEU A 362 6.11 -26.37 4.33
N GLY A 363 7.14 -25.76 4.92
CA GLY A 363 7.12 -24.37 5.39
C GLY A 363 8.17 -23.51 4.69
N PHE A 364 7.83 -22.24 4.40
CA PHE A 364 8.69 -21.29 3.66
C PHE A 364 8.57 -19.86 4.24
N LEU A 365 9.67 -19.16 4.46
CA LEU A 365 9.73 -17.78 4.96
C LEU A 365 10.13 -16.77 3.85
N ASN A 366 9.27 -15.80 3.51
CA ASN A 366 9.60 -14.72 2.56
C ASN A 366 9.78 -13.38 3.28
N LEU A 367 10.57 -12.46 2.71
CA LEU A 367 10.71 -11.08 3.20
C LEU A 367 10.17 -10.10 2.14
N THR A 368 9.19 -9.29 2.51
CA THR A 368 8.59 -8.29 1.60
C THR A 368 8.66 -6.91 2.21
N PHE A 369 9.33 -5.98 1.51
CA PHE A 369 9.42 -4.58 1.87
C PHE A 369 8.53 -3.77 0.93
N ASN A 370 7.52 -3.09 1.48
CA ASN A 370 6.67 -2.19 0.73
C ASN A 370 7.08 -0.77 1.09
N PHE A 371 7.78 -0.06 0.22
CA PHE A 371 8.12 1.32 0.53
C PHE A 371 6.86 2.20 0.46
N GLY A 372 6.41 2.71 1.61
CA GLY A 372 5.83 4.04 1.66
C GLY A 372 6.92 5.05 1.33
N ASP A 373 6.57 6.23 0.81
CA ASP A 373 7.60 7.26 0.65
C ASP A 373 8.18 7.55 2.03
N GLY A 374 9.47 7.27 2.18
CA GLY A 374 10.25 7.76 3.31
C GLY A 374 10.22 9.27 3.23
N SER A 375 9.61 9.90 4.24
CA SER A 375 9.75 11.32 4.49
C SER A 375 11.21 11.68 4.69
#